data_AF-A0A7C6AIA1-F1
#
_entry.id   AF-A0A7C6AIA1-F1
#
_cell.length_a   1.000
_cell.length_b   1.000
_cell.length_c   1.000
_cell.angle_alpha   90.00
_cell.angle_beta   90.00
_cell.angle_gamma   90.00
#
_symmetry.space_group_name_H-M   'P 1'
#
loop_
_entity.id
_entity.type
_entity.pdbx_description
1 polymer ?
#
loop_
_entity_poly.entity_id
_entity_poly.type
_entity_poly.pdbx_seq_one_letter_code
_entity_poly.pdbx_strand_id
1 'polypeptide(L)'
;MKRLDELWYRLNSIEALRMLKKNMSYEGLSSILGLPPAVLSRYVNGHVLPSAEKSRAIMAAFKREFLLDEVRRRLARDEVGAIDTSEIIHDPLLLKQIVLAELEKLMGFKVDRVMTMESDGIPVAYQLALILGVGLAIARKSKKIGVRDFVEVRQIFESGAYR
;
A
#
# COMPACT_ATOMS: atom_id res chain seq x y z
N MET A 1 -12.39 2.42 -13.25
CA MET A 1 -12.52 1.38 -12.22
C MET A 1 -13.79 0.60 -12.47
N LYS A 2 -13.77 -0.71 -12.31
CA LYS A 2 -15.02 -1.49 -12.29
C LYS A 2 -15.81 -1.10 -11.04
N ARG A 3 -17.13 -1.27 -11.05
CA ARG A 3 -18.01 -0.91 -9.92
C ARG A 3 -17.60 -1.59 -8.61
N LEU A 4 -17.07 -2.81 -8.69
CA LEU A 4 -16.55 -3.55 -7.53
C LEU A 4 -15.32 -2.85 -6.92
N ASP A 5 -14.34 -2.48 -7.75
CA ASP A 5 -13.13 -1.79 -7.31
C ASP A 5 -13.47 -0.47 -6.61
N GLU A 6 -14.47 0.25 -7.12
CA GLU A 6 -14.94 1.50 -6.52
C GLU A 6 -15.58 1.29 -5.15
N LEU A 7 -16.47 0.30 -5.01
CA LEU A 7 -17.04 -0.04 -3.71
C LEU A 7 -15.96 -0.46 -2.72
N TRP A 8 -15.01 -1.28 -3.17
CA TRP A 8 -13.90 -1.73 -2.34
C TRP A 8 -13.00 -0.56 -1.90
N TYR A 9 -12.66 0.37 -2.79
CA TYR A 9 -11.93 1.58 -2.44
C TYR A 9 -12.68 2.42 -1.40
N ARG A 10 -14.00 2.60 -1.58
CA ARG A 10 -14.85 3.34 -0.64
C ARG A 10 -14.90 2.67 0.74
N LEU A 11 -14.96 1.34 0.80
CA LEU A 11 -14.88 0.59 2.05
C LEU A 11 -13.53 0.79 2.75
N ASN A 12 -12.42 0.74 2.02
CA ASN A 12 -11.10 0.97 2.60
C ASN A 12 -10.91 2.42 3.09
N SER A 13 -11.56 3.40 2.46
CA SER A 13 -11.55 4.77 2.98
C SER A 13 -12.16 4.89 4.38
N ILE A 14 -13.12 4.03 4.74
CA ILE A 14 -13.66 3.98 6.11
C ILE A 14 -12.60 3.43 7.08
N GLU A 15 -11.83 2.42 6.68
CA GLU A 15 -10.74 1.87 7.49
C GLU A 15 -9.67 2.94 7.77
N ALA A 16 -9.26 3.68 6.74
CA ALA A 16 -8.36 4.83 6.87
C ALA A 16 -8.92 5.92 7.80
N LEU A 17 -10.22 6.26 7.68
CA LEU A 17 -10.87 7.22 8.57
C LEU A 17 -10.89 6.73 10.03
N ARG A 18 -11.16 5.44 10.27
CA ARG A 18 -11.10 4.84 11.60
C ARG A 18 -9.71 4.94 12.21
N MET A 19 -8.66 4.76 11.40
CA MET A 19 -7.28 4.91 11.86
C MET A 19 -6.96 6.35 12.25
N LEU A 20 -7.35 7.33 11.43
CA LEU A 20 -7.23 8.75 11.81
C LEU A 20 -7.98 9.06 13.11
N LYS A 21 -9.21 8.54 13.25
CA LYS A 21 -10.05 8.78 14.43
C LYS A 21 -9.47 8.21 15.73
N LYS A 22 -8.54 7.26 15.69
CA LYS A 22 -7.82 6.78 16.88
C LYS A 22 -6.96 7.88 17.50
N ASN A 23 -6.42 8.78 16.68
CA ASN A 23 -5.47 9.81 17.11
C ASN A 23 -6.05 11.23 17.08
N MET A 24 -7.28 11.41 16.56
CA MET A 24 -7.90 12.72 16.37
C MET A 24 -9.36 12.74 16.86
N SER A 25 -9.82 13.90 17.32
CA SER A 25 -11.25 14.11 17.64
C SER A 25 -12.08 14.25 16.36
N TYR A 26 -13.42 14.18 16.48
CA TYR A 26 -14.29 14.43 15.33
C TYR A 26 -14.19 15.88 14.84
N GLU A 27 -13.95 16.82 15.74
CA GLU A 27 -13.73 18.24 15.45
C GLU A 27 -12.44 18.42 14.65
N GLY A 28 -11.35 17.77 15.06
CA GLY A 28 -10.08 17.79 14.31
C GLY A 28 -10.23 17.22 12.90
N LEU A 29 -10.92 16.09 12.76
CA LEU A 29 -11.21 15.50 11.45
C LEU A 29 -12.14 16.37 10.61
N SER A 30 -13.11 17.04 11.24
CA SER A 30 -14.02 17.97 10.57
C SER A 30 -13.26 19.14 9.95
N SER A 31 -12.30 19.72 10.68
CA SER A 31 -11.46 20.80 10.17
C SER A 31 -10.62 20.38 8.96
N ILE A 32 -10.14 19.14 8.92
CA ILE A 32 -9.31 18.62 7.82
C ILE A 32 -10.14 18.25 6.60
N LEU A 33 -11.29 17.60 6.79
CA LEU A 33 -12.10 17.04 5.71
C LEU A 33 -13.24 17.97 5.26
N GLY A 34 -13.50 19.04 5.99
CA GLY A 34 -14.64 19.94 5.72
C GLY A 34 -15.99 19.23 5.84
N LEU A 35 -16.08 18.25 6.74
CA LEU A 35 -17.26 17.40 6.92
C LEU A 35 -17.78 17.52 8.36
N PRO A 36 -19.10 17.73 8.59
CA PRO A 36 -19.64 17.82 9.94
C PRO A 36 -19.31 16.59 10.80
N PRO A 37 -19.03 16.76 12.11
CA PRO A 37 -18.78 15.65 13.03
C PRO A 37 -19.81 14.52 12.97
N ALA A 38 -21.10 14.85 12.82
CA ALA A 38 -22.17 13.87 12.69
C ALA A 38 -22.03 12.99 11.42
N VAL A 39 -21.59 13.56 10.30
CA VAL A 39 -21.35 12.82 9.05
C VAL A 39 -20.15 11.89 9.23
N LEU A 40 -19.06 12.40 9.80
CA LEU A 40 -17.86 11.61 10.09
C LEU A 40 -18.16 10.44 11.03
N SER A 41 -18.96 10.65 12.07
CA SER A 41 -19.42 9.60 12.98
C SER A 41 -20.18 8.50 12.24
N ARG A 42 -21.09 8.86 11.32
CA ARG A 42 -21.80 7.87 10.51
C ARG A 42 -20.87 7.05 9.62
N TYR A 43 -19.83 7.67 9.06
CA TYR A 43 -18.81 6.97 8.27
C TYR A 43 -17.94 6.05 9.14
N VAL A 44 -17.40 6.56 10.25
CA VAL A 44 -16.57 5.77 11.19
C VAL A 44 -17.32 4.54 11.71
N ASN A 45 -18.60 4.69 12.05
CA ASN A 45 -19.43 3.58 12.51
C ASN A 45 -19.92 2.66 11.37
N GLY A 46 -19.70 3.02 10.11
CA GLY A 46 -20.09 2.22 8.95
C GLY A 46 -21.58 2.28 8.62
N HIS A 47 -22.35 3.20 9.22
CA HIS A 47 -23.76 3.39 8.92
C HIS A 47 -24.01 3.97 7.51
N VAL A 48 -23.00 4.65 6.95
CA VAL A 48 -23.06 5.22 5.61
C VAL A 48 -21.72 5.02 4.91
N LEU A 49 -21.79 4.64 3.64
CA LEU A 49 -20.62 4.58 2.78
C LEU A 49 -20.36 5.98 2.16
N PRO A 50 -19.18 6.59 2.34
CA PRO A 50 -18.83 7.85 1.68
C PRO A 50 -18.96 7.75 0.16
N SER A 51 -19.23 8.87 -0.52
CA SER A 51 -19.17 8.93 -1.99
C SER A 51 -17.72 8.74 -2.47
N ALA A 52 -17.53 8.43 -3.77
CA ALA A 52 -16.19 8.28 -4.33
C ALA A 52 -15.31 9.52 -4.06
N GLU A 53 -15.85 10.73 -4.24
CA GLU A 53 -15.16 11.98 -3.96
C GLU A 53 -14.74 12.11 -2.49
N LYS A 54 -15.67 11.85 -1.55
CA LYS A 54 -15.36 11.91 -0.11
C LYS A 54 -14.38 10.83 0.31
N SER A 55 -14.44 9.64 -0.29
CA SER A 55 -13.45 8.58 -0.08
C SER A 55 -12.05 9.00 -0.49
N ARG A 56 -11.89 9.68 -1.64
CA ARG A 56 -10.58 10.21 -2.06
C ARG A 56 -10.08 11.27 -1.10
N ALA A 57 -10.94 12.18 -0.66
CA ALA A 57 -10.58 13.21 0.33
C ALA A 57 -10.10 12.58 1.65
N ILE A 58 -10.79 11.54 2.13
CA ILE A 58 -10.41 10.77 3.32
C ILE A 58 -9.06 10.10 3.12
N MET A 59 -8.84 9.40 2.01
CA MET A 59 -7.57 8.71 1.73
C MET A 59 -6.40 9.69 1.61
N ALA A 60 -6.63 10.84 0.97
CA ALA A 60 -5.62 11.90 0.86
C ALA A 60 -5.26 12.49 2.23
N ALA A 61 -6.25 12.74 3.09
CA ALA A 61 -6.01 13.17 4.47
C ALA A 61 -5.29 12.08 5.26
N PHE A 62 -5.70 10.82 5.18
CA PHE A 62 -5.04 9.71 5.86
C PHE A 62 -3.57 9.58 5.45
N LYS A 63 -3.28 9.70 4.15
CA LYS A 63 -1.92 9.66 3.62
C LYS A 63 -1.06 10.78 4.22
N ARG A 64 -1.58 12.01 4.22
CA ARG A 64 -0.85 13.21 4.65
C ARG A 64 -0.69 13.31 6.17
N GLU A 65 -1.75 13.06 6.92
CA GLU A 65 -1.83 13.33 8.36
C GLU A 65 -1.37 12.15 9.23
N PHE A 66 -1.25 10.94 8.66
CA PHE A 66 -0.88 9.75 9.42
C PHE A 66 0.16 8.90 8.71
N LEU A 67 -0.13 8.44 7.49
CA LEU A 67 0.64 7.38 6.86
C LEU A 67 2.11 7.74 6.61
N LEU A 68 2.37 8.95 6.11
CA LEU A 68 3.75 9.39 5.83
C LEU A 68 4.60 9.44 7.08
N ASP A 69 4.05 9.94 8.19
CA ASP A 69 4.79 10.04 9.45
C ASP A 69 4.92 8.68 10.13
N GLU A 70 3.90 7.82 10.04
CA GLU A 70 3.96 6.44 10.51
C GLU A 70 5.05 5.64 9.77
N VAL A 71 5.11 5.77 8.44
CA VAL A 71 6.16 5.15 7.63
C VAL A 71 7.53 5.69 8.01
N ARG A 72 7.70 7.03 8.09
CA ARG A 72 8.98 7.64 8.49
C ARG A 72 9.45 7.17 9.87
N ARG A 73 8.53 7.01 10.82
CA ARG A 73 8.86 6.56 12.18
C ARG A 73 9.35 5.11 12.20
N ARG A 74 8.81 4.25 11.33
CA ARG A 74 9.17 2.82 11.24
C ARG A 74 10.31 2.51 10.30
N LEU A 75 10.73 3.47 9.47
CA LEU A 75 11.94 3.36 8.68
C LEU A 75 13.14 3.61 9.59
N ALA A 76 13.87 2.54 9.93
CA ALA A 76 15.16 2.67 10.57
C ALA A 76 16.26 2.83 9.50
N ARG A 77 17.31 3.56 9.85
CA ARG A 77 18.55 3.62 9.06
C ARG A 77 19.65 2.99 9.88
N ASP A 78 20.38 2.07 9.29
CA ASP A 78 21.57 1.52 9.93
C ASP A 78 22.76 2.51 9.82
N GLU A 79 23.85 2.16 10.50
CA GLU A 79 25.09 2.96 10.54
C GLU A 79 25.77 3.10 9.17
N VAL A 80 25.40 2.26 8.20
CA VAL A 80 25.97 2.22 6.83
C VAL A 80 25.03 2.90 5.82
N GLY A 81 23.89 3.41 6.27
CA GLY A 81 22.89 4.10 5.44
C GLY A 81 21.90 3.17 4.74
N ALA A 82 21.88 1.87 5.05
CA ALA A 82 20.83 0.97 4.58
C ALA A 82 19.52 1.28 5.31
N ILE A 83 18.41 1.13 4.57
CA ILE A 83 17.07 1.36 5.08
C ILE A 83 16.49 0.02 5.52
N ASP A 84 16.18 -0.10 6.80
CA ASP A 84 15.43 -1.24 7.32
C ASP A 84 13.92 -0.95 7.19
N THR A 85 13.23 -1.87 6.52
CA THR A 85 11.78 -1.81 6.27
C THR A 85 11.00 -2.87 7.04
N SER A 86 11.67 -3.64 7.91
CA SER A 86 11.12 -4.80 8.63
C SER A 86 9.83 -4.47 9.38
N GLU A 87 9.80 -3.38 10.16
CA GLU A 87 8.62 -2.96 10.93
C GLU A 87 7.40 -2.59 10.06
N ILE A 88 7.64 -2.27 8.78
CA ILE A 88 6.59 -1.96 7.81
C ILE A 88 6.11 -3.26 7.16
N ILE A 89 7.03 -4.07 6.63
CA ILE A 89 6.65 -5.28 5.89
C ILE A 89 6.09 -6.39 6.80
N HIS A 90 6.44 -6.36 8.09
CA HIS A 90 5.90 -7.28 9.10
C HIS A 90 4.57 -6.83 9.72
N ASP A 91 4.05 -5.65 9.33
CA ASP A 91 2.70 -5.19 9.67
C ASP A 91 1.80 -5.24 8.41
N PRO A 92 1.07 -6.35 8.19
CA PRO A 92 0.25 -6.50 6.99
C PRO A 92 -0.84 -5.44 6.86
N LEU A 93 -1.33 -4.91 7.99
CA LEU A 93 -2.38 -3.89 7.98
C LEU A 93 -1.81 -2.56 7.52
N LEU A 94 -0.70 -2.10 8.11
CA LEU A 94 -0.02 -0.90 7.66
C LEU A 94 0.37 -1.03 6.18
N LEU A 95 0.96 -2.15 5.79
CA LEU A 95 1.39 -2.37 4.42
C LEU A 95 0.23 -2.33 3.43
N LYS A 96 -0.91 -2.95 3.76
CA LYS A 96 -2.14 -2.85 2.97
C LYS A 96 -2.55 -1.39 2.77
N GLN A 97 -2.53 -0.58 3.83
CA GLN A 97 -2.88 0.84 3.75
C GLN A 97 -1.90 1.66 2.92
N ILE A 98 -0.59 1.33 2.97
CA ILE A 98 0.43 1.93 2.11
C ILE A 98 0.10 1.66 0.64
N VAL A 99 -0.11 0.39 0.28
CA VAL A 99 -0.42 0.01 -1.10
C VAL A 99 -1.71 0.69 -1.59
N LEU A 100 -2.74 0.72 -0.74
CA LEU A 100 -4.01 1.40 -1.01
C LEU A 100 -3.88 2.90 -1.28
N ALA A 101 -3.07 3.60 -0.49
CA ALA A 101 -2.82 5.04 -0.64
C ALA A 101 -2.04 5.40 -1.91
N GLU A 102 -1.47 4.40 -2.59
CA GLU A 102 -0.76 4.53 -3.86
C GLU A 102 -1.55 3.94 -5.05
N LEU A 103 -2.67 3.26 -4.81
CA LEU A 103 -3.41 2.54 -5.85
C LEU A 103 -3.94 3.47 -6.95
N GLU A 104 -4.26 4.72 -6.61
CA GLU A 104 -4.70 5.73 -7.58
C GLU A 104 -3.66 5.98 -8.69
N LYS A 105 -2.37 5.81 -8.39
CA LYS A 105 -1.29 5.95 -9.39
C LYS A 105 -1.33 4.86 -10.45
N LEU A 106 -1.99 3.74 -10.15
CA LEU A 106 -2.15 2.61 -11.07
C LEU A 106 -3.47 2.67 -11.84
N MET A 107 -4.33 3.66 -11.56
CA MET A 107 -5.57 3.83 -12.30
C MET A 107 -5.30 4.16 -13.77
N GLY A 108 -5.98 3.45 -14.67
CA GLY A 108 -5.81 3.61 -16.11
C GLY A 108 -4.78 2.67 -16.74
N PHE A 109 -3.95 2.02 -15.93
CA PHE A 109 -3.07 0.96 -16.40
C PHE A 109 -3.80 -0.38 -16.41
N LYS A 110 -3.61 -1.15 -17.49
CA LYS A 110 -3.93 -2.58 -17.48
C LYS A 110 -2.74 -3.31 -16.88
N VAL A 111 -2.90 -3.82 -15.66
CA VAL A 111 -1.87 -4.63 -15.00
C VAL A 111 -2.20 -6.10 -15.25
N ASP A 112 -1.29 -6.83 -15.91
CA ASP A 112 -1.46 -8.27 -16.15
C ASP A 112 -0.74 -9.13 -15.08
N ARG A 113 0.32 -8.59 -14.46
CA ARG A 113 1.12 -9.26 -13.43
C ARG A 113 1.87 -8.24 -12.57
N VAL A 114 2.04 -8.53 -11.28
CA VAL A 114 2.96 -7.80 -10.40
C VAL A 114 4.28 -8.56 -10.32
N MET A 115 5.41 -7.87 -10.41
CA MET A 115 6.73 -8.47 -10.31
C MET A 115 7.56 -7.81 -9.23
N THR A 116 8.39 -8.59 -8.55
CA THR A 116 9.32 -8.10 -7.52
C THR A 116 10.59 -8.94 -7.50
N MET A 117 11.61 -8.47 -6.78
CA MET A 117 12.80 -9.25 -6.45
C MET A 117 12.73 -9.68 -4.99
N GLU A 118 13.28 -10.85 -4.67
CA GLU A 118 13.45 -11.24 -3.27
C GLU A 118 14.37 -10.27 -2.49
N SER A 119 14.15 -10.02 -1.20
CA SER A 119 13.16 -10.65 -0.31
C SER A 119 12.05 -9.66 0.13
N ASP A 120 12.43 -8.47 0.58
CA ASP A 120 11.54 -7.50 1.23
C ASP A 120 10.47 -6.91 0.30
N GLY A 121 10.69 -7.00 -1.01
CA GLY A 121 9.69 -6.62 -2.00
C GLY A 121 8.52 -7.61 -2.12
N ILE A 122 8.65 -8.83 -1.58
CA ILE A 122 7.64 -9.88 -1.69
C ILE A 122 6.33 -9.52 -0.97
N PRO A 123 6.33 -9.10 0.32
CA PRO A 123 5.10 -8.71 1.00
C PRO A 123 4.36 -7.57 0.29
N VAL A 124 5.10 -6.55 -0.19
CA VAL A 124 4.53 -5.40 -0.90
C VAL A 124 3.86 -5.84 -2.20
N ALA A 125 4.59 -6.61 -3.00
CA ALA A 125 4.12 -7.10 -4.29
C ALA A 125 2.95 -8.09 -4.13
N TYR A 126 2.95 -8.92 -3.09
CA TYR A 126 1.86 -9.83 -2.78
C TYR A 126 0.58 -9.07 -2.43
N GLN A 127 0.65 -8.04 -1.57
CA GLN A 127 -0.50 -7.20 -1.25
C GLN A 127 -1.06 -6.50 -2.50
N LEU A 128 -0.18 -5.94 -3.34
CA LEU A 128 -0.60 -5.30 -4.57
C LEU A 128 -1.24 -6.29 -5.56
N ALA A 129 -0.63 -7.47 -5.75
CA ALA A 129 -1.17 -8.52 -6.61
C ALA A 129 -2.55 -9.00 -6.15
N LEU A 130 -2.72 -9.16 -4.83
CA LEU A 130 -3.99 -9.53 -4.20
C LEU A 130 -5.08 -8.47 -4.47
N ILE A 131 -4.75 -7.18 -4.29
CA ILE A 131 -5.68 -6.07 -4.52
C ILE A 131 -6.09 -5.98 -5.99
N LEU A 132 -5.12 -6.17 -6.90
CA LEU A 132 -5.36 -6.10 -8.35
C LEU A 132 -5.99 -7.39 -8.91
N GLY A 133 -5.99 -8.49 -8.16
CA GLY A 133 -6.48 -9.78 -8.60
C GLY A 133 -5.65 -10.39 -9.74
N VAL A 134 -4.33 -10.17 -9.71
CA VAL A 134 -3.40 -10.62 -10.76
C VAL A 134 -2.32 -11.55 -10.20
N GLY A 135 -1.62 -12.25 -11.08
CA GLY A 135 -0.50 -13.10 -10.69
C GLY A 135 0.70 -12.31 -10.15
N LEU A 136 1.55 -13.00 -9.38
CA LEU A 136 2.82 -12.49 -8.85
C LEU A 136 3.99 -13.24 -9.51
N ALA A 137 5.02 -12.51 -9.96
CA ALA A 137 6.32 -13.05 -10.32
C ALA A 137 7.39 -12.58 -9.34
N ILE A 138 8.24 -13.50 -8.89
CA ILE A 138 9.32 -13.21 -7.95
C ILE A 138 10.64 -13.57 -8.64
N ALA A 139 11.45 -12.56 -8.94
CA ALA A 139 12.82 -12.72 -9.38
C ALA A 139 13.69 -13.16 -8.19
N ARG A 140 14.52 -14.18 -8.42
CA ARG A 140 15.40 -14.78 -7.41
C ARG A 140 16.83 -14.77 -7.90
N LYS A 141 17.79 -14.62 -6.97
CA LYS A 141 19.23 -14.69 -7.28
C LYS A 141 19.65 -16.10 -7.65
N SER A 142 18.95 -17.11 -7.13
CA SER A 142 19.24 -18.52 -7.41
C SER A 142 17.97 -19.30 -7.73
N LYS A 143 18.13 -20.40 -8.47
CA LYS A 143 17.04 -21.30 -8.79
C LYS A 143 16.49 -21.92 -7.50
N LYS A 144 15.18 -21.77 -7.27
CA LYS A 144 14.51 -22.39 -6.14
C LYS A 144 14.43 -23.91 -6.33
N ILE A 145 14.89 -24.67 -5.34
CA ILE A 145 14.79 -26.13 -5.32
C ILE A 145 13.32 -26.53 -5.46
N GLY A 146 13.05 -27.49 -6.35
CA GLY A 146 11.71 -28.00 -6.63
C GLY A 146 10.90 -27.18 -7.65
N VAL A 147 11.37 -26.01 -8.10
CA VAL A 147 10.73 -25.26 -9.20
C VAL A 147 11.29 -25.73 -10.54
N ARG A 148 10.40 -26.24 -11.40
CA ARG A 148 10.76 -26.78 -12.72
C ARG A 148 10.58 -25.74 -13.83
N ASP A 149 9.54 -24.92 -13.76
CA ASP A 149 9.23 -23.88 -14.74
C ASP A 149 9.67 -22.50 -14.23
N PHE A 150 10.62 -21.88 -14.93
CA PHE A 150 11.14 -20.55 -14.61
C PHE A 150 11.70 -19.90 -15.87
N VAL A 151 11.77 -18.57 -15.86
CA VAL A 151 12.47 -17.79 -16.87
C VAL A 151 13.84 -17.42 -16.28
N GLU A 152 14.91 -17.77 -16.97
CA GLU A 152 16.29 -17.45 -16.58
C GLU A 152 16.87 -16.42 -17.56
N VAL A 153 17.47 -15.36 -17.01
CA VAL A 153 18.27 -14.40 -17.78
C VAL A 153 19.69 -14.48 -17.24
N ARG A 154 20.65 -14.85 -18.12
CA ARG A 154 22.08 -14.86 -17.78
C ARG A 154 22.73 -13.61 -18.36
N GLN A 155 23.29 -12.78 -17.48
CA GLN A 155 24.16 -11.69 -17.90
C GLN A 155 25.61 -12.19 -17.80
N ILE A 156 26.26 -12.38 -18.95
CA ILE A 156 27.69 -12.68 -19.03
C ILE A 156 28.40 -11.33 -19.03
N PHE A 157 29.14 -11.03 -17.98
CA PHE A 157 30.02 -9.86 -17.94
C PHE A 157 31.37 -10.26 -18.55
N GLU A 158 31.92 -9.43 -19.45
CA GLU A 158 33.29 -9.60 -19.91
C GLU A 158 34.25 -9.48 -18.74
N SER A 159 35.28 -10.33 -18.72
CA SER A 159 36.30 -10.39 -17.66
C SER A 159 36.99 -9.03 -17.52
N GLY A 160 36.67 -8.28 -16.46
CA GLY A 160 37.32 -7.01 -16.13
C GLY A 160 36.39 -5.91 -15.62
N ALA A 161 35.07 -6.05 -15.74
CA ALA A 161 34.11 -5.05 -15.28
C ALA A 161 33.49 -5.38 -13.91
N TYR A 162 34.33 -5.44 -12.87
CA TYR A 162 33.86 -5.32 -11.49
C TYR A 162 34.26 -3.94 -10.96
N ARG A 163 33.29 -3.04 -10.81
CA ARG A 163 33.33 -1.88 -9.92
C ARG A 163 31.99 -1.73 -9.24
#